data_AF-A0A496V955-F1
#
_entry.id   AF-A0A496V955-F1
#
_cell.length_a   1.000
_cell.length_b   1.000
_cell.length_c   1.000
_cell.angle_alpha   90.00
_cell.angle_beta   90.00
_cell.angle_gamma   90.00
#
_symmetry.space_group_name_H-M   'P 1'
#
loop_
_entity.id
_entity.type
_entity.pdbx_description
1 polymer ?
#
loop_
_entity_poly.entity_id
_entity_poly.type
_entity_poly.pdbx_seq_one_letter_code
_entity_poly.pdbx_strand_id
1 'polypeptide(L)'
;EAWTFGPVIRNLYNEYKHYAWERIEDEVESPDIEAEKFDCLKTIVESYGRYDGAALMTMTHREEPWLKARKGLPEIEGSNQLIVKDSMKTFFERKLAAYRDLQYD
;
A
#
# COMPACT_ATOMS: atom_id res chain seq x y z
N GLU A 1 -8.30 3.99 0.81
CA GLU A 1 -8.72 4.76 2.01
C GLU A 1 -7.71 4.55 3.13
N ALA A 2 -7.59 5.49 4.06
CA ALA A 2 -6.57 5.49 5.12
C ALA A 2 -7.10 4.90 6.43
N TRP A 3 -7.30 3.59 6.48
CA TRP A 3 -7.86 2.90 7.64
C TRP A 3 -6.85 2.85 8.80
N THR A 4 -7.32 2.44 9.98
CA THR A 4 -6.52 2.34 11.22
C THR A 4 -5.34 1.39 11.09
N PHE A 5 -5.50 0.28 10.37
CA PHE A 5 -4.46 -0.75 10.18
C PHE A 5 -3.76 -0.64 8.83
N GLY A 6 -3.71 0.57 8.25
CA GLY A 6 -3.07 0.85 6.98
C GLY A 6 -4.03 1.14 5.84
N PRO A 7 -3.50 1.30 4.61
CA PRO A 7 -4.29 1.67 3.44
C PRO A 7 -5.14 0.49 2.95
N VAL A 8 -6.41 0.75 2.62
CA VAL A 8 -7.34 -0.28 2.17
C VAL A 8 -8.01 0.10 0.85
N ILE A 9 -8.07 -0.85 -0.08
CA ILE A 9 -8.97 -0.79 -1.25
C ILE A 9 -10.32 -1.35 -0.79
N ARG A 10 -11.29 -0.48 -0.51
CA ARG A 10 -12.57 -0.85 0.12
C ARG A 10 -13.31 -1.97 -0.61
N ASN A 11 -13.36 -1.92 -1.93
CA ASN A 11 -14.08 -2.93 -2.72
C ASN A 11 -13.42 -4.30 -2.58
N LEU A 12 -12.09 -4.36 -2.71
CA LEU A 12 -11.33 -5.60 -2.55
C LEU A 12 -11.45 -6.14 -1.13
N TYR A 13 -11.36 -5.28 -0.11
CA TYR A 13 -11.57 -5.71 1.27
C TYR A 13 -12.98 -6.30 1.45
N ASN A 14 -14.03 -5.66 0.92
CA ASN A 14 -15.39 -6.15 1.06
C ASN A 14 -15.62 -7.52 0.40
N GLU A 15 -14.91 -7.81 -0.69
CA GLU A 15 -14.90 -9.11 -1.37
C GLU A 15 -14.30 -10.19 -0.46
N TYR A 16 -13.11 -9.94 0.10
CA TYR A 16 -12.34 -10.96 0.84
C TYR A 16 -12.48 -10.91 2.37
N LYS A 17 -13.20 -9.94 2.96
CA LYS A 17 -13.29 -9.77 4.43
C LYS A 17 -13.81 -11.00 5.18
N HIS A 18 -14.50 -11.90 4.49
CA HIS A 18 -15.04 -13.11 5.08
C HIS A 18 -13.94 -14.12 5.47
N TYR A 19 -12.75 -14.03 4.87
CA TYR A 19 -11.55 -14.76 5.30
C TYR A 19 -10.94 -14.22 6.60
N ALA A 20 -11.29 -13.00 7.02
CA ALA A 20 -10.74 -12.34 8.19
C ALA A 20 -9.19 -12.31 8.21
N TRP A 21 -8.57 -13.11 9.07
CA TRP A 21 -7.11 -13.23 9.22
C TRP A 21 -6.55 -14.48 8.55
N GLU A 22 -7.42 -15.35 8.03
CA GLU A 22 -7.04 -16.57 7.34
C GLU A 22 -6.57 -16.28 5.91
N ARG A 23 -5.94 -17.30 5.30
CA ARG A 23 -5.47 -17.21 3.92
C ARG A 23 -6.67 -17.18 2.97
N ILE A 24 -6.59 -16.35 1.93
CA ILE A 24 -7.53 -16.41 0.81
C ILE A 24 -7.21 -17.67 -0.01
N GLU A 25 -8.21 -18.55 -0.12
CA GLU A 25 -8.09 -19.85 -0.79
C GLU A 25 -8.86 -19.93 -2.12
N ASP A 26 -9.49 -18.84 -2.53
CA ASP A 26 -10.19 -18.75 -3.82
C ASP A 26 -9.23 -19.08 -4.98
N GLU A 27 -9.65 -20.04 -5.80
CA GLU A 27 -9.00 -20.30 -7.08
C GLU A 27 -9.40 -19.19 -8.05
N VAL A 28 -8.42 -18.40 -8.48
CA VAL A 28 -8.61 -17.31 -9.46
C VAL A 28 -7.90 -17.65 -10.76
N GLU A 29 -8.54 -17.34 -11.88
CA GLU A 29 -7.86 -17.40 -13.18
C GLU A 29 -6.71 -16.40 -13.21
N SER A 30 -5.57 -16.82 -13.76
CA SER A 30 -4.46 -15.90 -13.96
C SER A 30 -4.88 -14.84 -14.97
N PRO A 31 -4.81 -13.53 -14.61
CA PRO A 31 -5.25 -12.49 -15.52
C PRO A 31 -4.27 -12.38 -16.70
N ASP A 32 -4.81 -12.12 -17.89
CA ASP A 32 -3.99 -11.76 -19.05
C ASP A 32 -3.42 -10.36 -18.85
N ILE A 33 -2.13 -10.28 -18.52
CA ILE A 33 -1.41 -9.03 -18.29
C ILE A 33 -0.11 -9.01 -19.08
N GLU A 34 0.28 -7.82 -19.54
CA GLU A 34 1.54 -7.59 -20.24
C GLU A 34 2.74 -8.03 -19.37
N ALA A 35 3.76 -8.62 -20.01
CA ALA A 35 4.95 -9.13 -19.32
C ALA A 35 5.64 -8.08 -18.43
N GLU A 36 5.74 -6.84 -18.90
CA GLU A 36 6.33 -5.74 -18.11
C GLU A 36 5.55 -5.46 -16.81
N LYS A 37 4.21 -5.52 -16.86
CA LYS A 37 3.36 -5.36 -15.67
C LYS A 37 3.52 -6.54 -14.72
N PHE A 38 3.62 -7.76 -15.25
CA PHE A 38 3.88 -8.95 -14.44
C PHE A 38 5.23 -8.86 -13.72
N ASP A 39 6.30 -8.46 -14.42
CA ASP A 39 7.64 -8.31 -13.83
C ASP A 39 7.67 -7.22 -12.75
N CYS A 40 6.93 -6.13 -12.95
CA CYS A 40 6.74 -5.09 -11.94
C CYS A 40 6.06 -5.65 -10.68
N LEU A 41 4.96 -6.40 -10.83
CA LEU A 41 4.27 -7.05 -9.71
C LEU A 41 5.18 -8.04 -8.96
N LYS A 42 5.96 -8.83 -9.70
CA LYS A 42 6.93 -9.77 -9.11
C LYS A 42 7.96 -9.03 -8.25
N THR A 43 8.51 -7.94 -8.76
CA THR A 43 9.47 -7.10 -8.02
C THR A 43 8.85 -6.51 -6.76
N ILE A 44 7.59 -6.08 -6.81
CA ILE A 44 6.85 -5.61 -5.63
C ILE A 44 6.74 -6.73 -4.59
N VAL A 45 6.35 -7.93 -5.00
CA VAL A 45 6.21 -9.09 -4.10
C VAL A 45 7.57 -9.51 -3.51
N GLU A 46 8.64 -9.55 -4.30
CA GLU A 46 9.99 -9.85 -3.81
C GLU A 46 10.50 -8.81 -2.80
N SER A 47 10.15 -7.54 -3.02
CA SER A 47 10.57 -6.43 -2.16
C SER A 47 9.81 -6.39 -0.83
N TYR A 48 8.49 -6.61 -0.88
CA TYR A 48 7.59 -6.38 0.25
C TYR A 48 6.99 -7.65 0.88
N GLY A 49 6.89 -8.75 0.14
CA GLY A 49 6.25 -9.99 0.58
C GLY A 49 6.96 -10.70 1.75
N ARG A 50 8.19 -10.29 2.08
CA ARG A 50 8.93 -10.74 3.26
C ARG A 50 8.50 -10.07 4.56
N TYR A 51 7.74 -8.98 4.50
CA TYR A 51 7.27 -8.25 5.67
C TYR A 51 5.90 -8.77 6.11
N ASP A 52 5.68 -8.85 7.42
CA ASP A 52 4.35 -9.11 7.96
C ASP A 52 3.46 -7.85 7.90
N GLY A 53 2.18 -8.02 8.22
CA GLY A 53 1.20 -6.92 8.20
C GLY A 53 1.56 -5.76 9.14
N ALA A 54 2.19 -6.04 10.28
CA ALA A 54 2.56 -5.00 11.25
C ALA A 54 3.74 -4.14 10.75
N ALA A 55 4.72 -4.78 10.11
CA ALA A 55 5.83 -4.10 9.46
C ALA A 55 5.34 -3.23 8.30
N LEU A 56 4.49 -3.76 7.42
CA LEU A 56 3.90 -3.00 6.31
C LEU A 56 3.07 -1.80 6.81
N MET A 57 2.23 -2.01 7.83
CA MET A 57 1.48 -0.94 8.49
C MET A 57 2.41 0.15 9.03
N THR A 58 3.47 -0.24 9.74
CA THR A 58 4.46 0.70 10.29
C THR A 58 5.14 1.52 9.19
N MET A 59 5.45 0.90 8.05
CA MET A 59 6.00 1.60 6.89
C MET A 59 5.01 2.64 6.37
N THR A 60 3.76 2.25 6.09
CA THR A 60 2.77 3.18 5.52
C THR A 60 2.37 4.30 6.49
N HIS A 61 2.30 4.04 7.80
CA HIS A 61 1.95 5.07 8.78
C HIS A 61 2.99 6.20 8.88
N ARG A 62 4.20 5.98 8.34
CA ARG A 62 5.27 6.99 8.24
C ARG A 62 5.22 7.77 6.92
N GLU A 63 4.38 7.37 5.98
CA GLU A 63 4.30 8.00 4.66
C GLU A 63 3.35 9.21 4.69
N GLU A 64 3.80 10.29 4.06
CA GLU A 64 3.04 11.54 3.99
C GLU A 64 1.62 11.38 3.41
N PRO A 65 1.36 10.57 2.38
CA PRO A 65 0.01 10.40 1.83
C PRO A 65 -0.98 9.85 2.84
N TRP A 66 -0.57 8.88 3.67
CA TRP A 66 -1.41 8.30 4.71
C TRP A 66 -1.64 9.29 5.85
N LEU A 67 -0.58 9.98 6.30
CA LEU A 67 -0.66 11.02 7.34
C LEU A 67 -1.58 12.18 6.93
N LYS A 68 -1.49 12.62 5.68
CA LYS A 68 -2.37 13.66 5.12
C LYS A 68 -3.82 13.23 5.12
N ALA A 69 -4.11 12.01 4.66
CA ALA A 69 -5.47 11.49 4.62
C ALA A 69 -6.09 11.34 6.01
N ARG A 70 -5.26 11.15 7.06
CA ARG A 70 -5.71 11.04 8.46
C ARG A 70 -5.48 12.30 9.30
N LYS A 71 -5.22 13.44 8.67
CA LYS A 71 -4.97 14.69 9.39
C LYS A 71 -6.14 15.02 10.33
N GLY A 72 -5.83 15.18 11.61
CA GLY A 72 -6.82 15.52 12.64
C GLY A 72 -7.55 14.32 13.24
N LEU A 73 -7.24 13.09 12.80
CA LEU A 73 -7.78 11.86 13.39
C LEU A 73 -6.84 11.29 14.46
N PRO A 74 -7.35 10.79 15.59
CA PRO A 74 -6.59 9.96 16.52
C PRO A 74 -6.03 8.70 15.85
N GLU A 75 -4.96 8.16 16.42
CA GLU A 75 -4.26 6.99 15.88
C GLU A 75 -5.19 5.78 15.71
N ILE A 76 -6.01 5.50 16.72
CA ILE A 76 -6.91 4.33 16.75
C ILE A 76 -8.26 4.58 16.08
N GLU A 77 -8.55 5.80 15.62
CA GLU A 77 -9.85 6.11 15.04
C GLU A 77 -9.99 5.50 13.64
N GLY A 78 -11.12 4.83 13.40
CA GLY A 78 -11.50 4.33 12.08
C GLY A 78 -11.59 5.48 11.08
N SER A 79 -11.22 5.23 9.82
CA SER A 79 -11.29 6.27 8.79
C SER A 79 -11.58 5.67 7.42
N ASN A 80 -12.43 6.35 6.67
CA ASN A 80 -12.71 6.09 5.26
C ASN A 80 -12.13 7.18 4.34
N GLN A 81 -11.26 8.05 4.88
CA GLN A 81 -10.66 9.15 4.10
C GLN A 81 -9.85 8.61 2.93
N LEU A 82 -10.01 9.24 1.76
CA LEU A 82 -9.34 8.80 0.55
C LEU A 82 -7.86 9.23 0.59
N ILE A 83 -6.96 8.28 0.36
CA ILE A 83 -5.57 8.58 0.03
C ILE A 83 -5.54 8.94 -1.46
N VAL A 84 -5.37 10.22 -1.76
CA VAL A 84 -5.39 10.73 -3.13
C VAL A 84 -4.17 10.21 -3.89
N LYS A 85 -4.40 9.69 -5.12
CA LYS A 85 -3.33 9.13 -5.97
C LYS A 85 -2.20 10.12 -6.24
N ASP A 86 -2.55 11.38 -6.49
CA ASP A 86 -1.55 12.43 -6.72
C ASP A 86 -0.66 12.67 -5.50
N SER A 87 -1.20 12.57 -4.28
CA SER A 87 -0.38 12.67 -3.07
C SER A 87 0.64 11.53 -2.99
N MET A 88 0.24 10.30 -3.36
CA MET A 88 1.17 9.16 -3.40
C MET A 88 2.25 9.36 -4.47
N LYS A 89 1.84 9.77 -5.67
CA LYS A 89 2.75 10.05 -6.79
C LYS A 89 3.82 11.08 -6.38
N THR A 90 3.40 12.24 -5.88
CA THR A 90 4.34 13.29 -5.45
C THR A 90 5.27 12.82 -4.33
N PHE A 91 4.77 12.01 -3.38
CA PHE A 91 5.61 11.46 -2.31
C PHE A 91 6.72 10.55 -2.88
N PHE A 92 6.37 9.61 -3.75
CA PHE A 92 7.35 8.68 -4.32
C PHE A 92 8.29 9.36 -5.32
N GLU A 93 7.84 10.35 -6.10
CA GLU A 93 8.73 11.17 -6.94
C GLU A 93 9.82 11.85 -6.11
N ARG A 94 9.47 12.44 -4.97
CA ARG A 94 10.42 13.05 -4.04
C ARG A 94 11.38 12.02 -3.44
N LYS A 95 10.90 10.83 -3.08
CA LYS A 95 11.73 9.73 -2.56
C LYS A 95 12.75 9.26 -3.61
N LEU A 96 12.32 9.11 -4.87
CA LEU A 96 13.21 8.74 -5.97
C LEU A 96 14.28 9.80 -6.23
N ALA A 97 13.90 11.09 -6.23
CA ALA A 97 14.85 12.18 -6.40
C ALA A 97 15.93 12.16 -5.29
N ALA A 98 15.51 12.11 -4.02
CA ALA A 98 16.43 12.05 -2.90
C ALA A 98 17.33 10.81 -2.92
N TYR A 99 16.82 9.66 -3.37
CA TYR A 99 17.63 8.45 -3.52
C TYR A 99 18.70 8.60 -4.60
N ARG A 100 18.37 9.25 -5.72
CA ARG A 100 19.33 9.53 -6.80
C ARG A 100 20.43 10.45 -6.30
N ASP A 101 20.09 11.53 -5.59
CA ASP A 101 21.07 12.48 -5.06
C ASP A 101 22.09 11.80 -4.14
N LEU A 102 21.65 10.84 -3.31
CA LEU A 102 22.52 10.06 -2.40
C LEU A 102 23.45 9.04 -3.09
N GLN A 103 23.23 8.71 -4.37
CA GLN A 103 24.07 7.78 -5.13
C GLN A 103 25.13 8.46 -6.01
N TYR A 104 25.09 9.79 -6.09
CA TYR A 104 26.03 10.59 -6.88
C TYR A 104 27.01 11.43 -6.03
N ASP A 105 26.99 11.27 -4.70
CA ASP A 105 28.02 11.71 -3.74
C ASP A 105 28.92 10.53 -3.33
#